data_AF-A0A5D2E0T8-F1
#
_entry.id   AF-A0A5D2E0T8-F1
#
_cell.length_a   1.000
_cell.length_b   1.000
_cell.length_c   1.000
_cell.angle_alpha   90.00
_cell.angle_beta   90.00
_cell.angle_gamma   90.00
#
_symmetry.space_group_name_H-M   'P 1'
#
loop_
_entity.id
_entity.type
_entity.pdbx_description
1 polymer ?
#
loop_
_entity_poly.entity_id
_entity_poly.type
_entity_poly.pdbx_seq_one_letter_code
_entity_poly.pdbx_strand_id
1 'polypeptide(L)'
;MGSSKRRAADNSRGGSSTDHLHTLLQRLKHALSLGTTRVSDDKERKWKCTDLEIQKHVVRSLAAFLDSASGHASTHRLLKDSLADIVEALVWILHCKSEAIVGMAVNVVVKLVSSNSSMMQLYLTDLINPLSSLLCSNNLEVATSCATALNMVLSNLSVKREKQVWEIVKEAKTLIQIIRIIREFPGVTQPIENFQEMVSLLYTILWQWPPSRYFVWKDTILIKVLEDSHIKSHLSTKVAVLKLCSALALCNKVAKELLGNGETILTMMISCMDVSEPLAVRIEGFRLAQHLVADEQRCIKMTSLCSGPLIKAIIGGMRVWRLGSGKGVNDLVSLLDEACRLALITRWPGEHHNHFWEQGIDKVLLDLLLENFDKQASEHTLTPQAPISIAQQGLDTNFLIALRPYIWEIFGWLAVHCRKDFRPSTDRTELYIDMLITCAW
;
A
#
# COMPACT_ATOMS: atom_id res chain seq x y z
N MET A 1 23.89 8.00 -70.11
CA MET A 1 22.48 7.92 -69.69
C MET A 1 22.34 6.76 -68.73
N GLY A 2 21.91 7.02 -67.50
CA GLY A 2 21.95 6.06 -66.40
C GLY A 2 20.72 5.16 -66.29
N SER A 3 20.82 4.18 -65.39
CA SER A 3 19.92 4.12 -64.23
C SER A 3 20.48 3.18 -63.18
N SER A 4 20.22 3.55 -61.93
CA SER A 4 20.77 3.06 -60.67
C SER A 4 19.83 2.03 -60.04
N LYS A 5 20.36 1.06 -59.28
CA LYS A 5 19.64 0.48 -58.12
C LYS A 5 20.61 -0.08 -57.07
N ARG A 6 20.93 0.83 -56.13
CA ARG A 6 20.96 0.71 -54.67
C ARG A 6 21.39 -0.61 -54.00
N ARG A 7 22.45 -0.42 -53.19
CA ARG A 7 22.83 -1.12 -51.96
C ARG A 7 21.65 -1.58 -51.09
N ALA A 8 21.79 -2.78 -50.52
CA ALA A 8 21.36 -3.08 -49.16
C ALA A 8 22.47 -3.93 -48.51
N ALA A 9 23.27 -3.27 -47.67
CA ALA A 9 24.16 -3.93 -46.73
C ALA A 9 23.35 -4.15 -45.45
N ASP A 10 22.88 -5.37 -45.25
CA ASP A 10 22.35 -5.80 -43.95
C ASP A 10 23.55 -6.07 -43.04
N ASN A 11 23.79 -5.14 -42.12
CA ASN A 11 24.74 -5.32 -41.03
C ASN A 11 24.07 -4.93 -39.70
N SER A 12 24.21 -5.85 -38.74
CA SER A 12 24.35 -5.61 -37.29
C SER A 12 23.29 -4.80 -36.55
N ARG A 13 22.27 -5.50 -36.02
CA ARG A 13 21.36 -4.96 -34.98
C ARG A 13 21.55 -5.56 -33.57
N GLY A 14 22.68 -6.23 -33.31
CA GLY A 14 22.99 -6.84 -32.00
C GLY A 14 24.11 -6.17 -31.16
N GLY A 15 24.94 -5.29 -31.74
CA GLY A 15 26.17 -4.79 -31.08
C GLY A 15 26.09 -3.41 -30.41
N SER A 16 25.14 -2.55 -30.80
CA SER A 16 25.19 -1.11 -30.46
C SER A 16 24.79 -0.77 -29.02
N SER A 17 23.90 -1.54 -28.40
CA SER A 17 23.36 -1.21 -27.06
C SER A 17 24.39 -1.43 -25.93
N THR A 18 25.17 -2.50 -26.01
CA THR A 18 26.15 -2.88 -24.98
C THR A 18 27.36 -1.96 -24.98
N ASP A 19 27.83 -1.53 -26.16
CA ASP A 19 28.96 -0.61 -26.30
C ASP A 19 28.62 0.79 -25.78
N HIS A 20 27.38 1.22 -25.98
CA HIS A 20 26.87 2.47 -25.43
C HIS A 20 26.84 2.45 -23.90
N LEU A 21 26.34 1.37 -23.30
CA LEU A 21 26.31 1.18 -21.84
C LEU A 21 27.71 1.16 -21.23
N HIS A 22 28.67 0.49 -21.88
CA HIS A 22 30.05 0.47 -21.42
C HIS A 22 30.68 1.87 -21.46
N THR A 23 30.39 2.65 -22.51
CA THR A 23 30.84 4.03 -22.62
C THR A 23 30.29 4.91 -21.50
N LEU A 24 28.99 4.79 -21.20
CA LEU A 24 28.36 5.53 -20.10
C LEU A 24 28.96 5.14 -18.74
N LEU A 25 29.23 3.86 -18.51
CA LEU A 25 29.88 3.39 -17.29
C LEU A 25 31.30 3.95 -17.15
N GLN A 26 32.09 3.99 -18.22
CA GLN A 26 33.44 4.58 -18.17
C GLN A 26 33.40 6.06 -17.84
N ARG A 27 32.43 6.81 -18.41
CA ARG A 27 32.20 8.22 -18.06
C ARG A 27 31.81 8.39 -16.59
N LEU A 28 30.97 7.50 -16.05
CA LEU A 28 30.61 7.50 -14.64
C LEU A 28 31.82 7.22 -13.74
N LYS A 29 32.61 6.18 -14.04
CA LYS A 29 33.83 5.84 -13.29
C LYS A 29 34.85 6.98 -13.30
N HIS A 30 35.03 7.62 -14.44
CA HIS A 30 35.87 8.81 -14.55
C HIS A 30 35.32 9.97 -13.71
N ALA A 31 34.02 10.25 -13.77
CA ALA A 31 33.42 11.30 -12.95
C ALA A 31 33.61 11.03 -11.44
N LEU A 32 33.43 9.78 -11.01
CA LEU A 32 33.64 9.37 -9.61
C LEU A 32 35.09 9.53 -9.18
N SER A 33 36.06 9.15 -10.03
CA SER A 33 37.48 9.25 -9.71
C SER A 33 37.95 10.69 -9.49
N LEU A 34 37.37 11.67 -10.20
CA LEU A 34 37.66 13.09 -10.01
C LEU A 34 37.32 13.60 -8.60
N GLY A 35 36.30 13.04 -7.95
CA GLY A 35 35.90 13.43 -6.60
C GLY A 35 36.47 12.57 -5.48
N THR A 36 37.26 11.56 -5.82
CA THR A 36 37.87 10.64 -4.85
C THR A 36 39.15 11.26 -4.30
N THR A 37 39.16 11.57 -3.00
CA THR A 37 40.35 12.11 -2.33
C THR A 37 41.03 11.05 -1.47
N ARG A 38 42.36 11.07 -1.40
CA ARG A 38 43.11 10.31 -0.39
C ARG A 38 43.15 11.15 0.88
N VAL A 39 42.52 10.68 1.94
CA VAL A 39 42.64 11.31 3.26
C VAL A 39 44.03 10.97 3.80
N SER A 40 44.73 11.97 4.34
CA SER A 40 46.17 12.00 4.57
C SER A 40 46.75 10.93 5.51
N ASP A 41 45.93 10.12 6.19
CA ASP A 41 46.39 9.06 7.10
C ASP A 41 45.56 7.76 7.02
N ASP A 42 44.54 7.71 6.17
CA ASP A 42 43.65 6.55 6.06
C ASP A 42 43.90 5.85 4.72
N LYS A 43 44.12 4.51 4.74
CA LYS A 43 44.27 3.72 3.50
C LYS A 43 42.97 3.67 2.68
N GLU A 44 41.87 4.15 3.23
CA GLU A 44 40.57 4.21 2.58
C GLU A 44 40.44 5.46 1.70
N ARG A 45 40.31 5.24 0.40
CA ARG A 45 39.86 6.29 -0.53
C ARG A 45 38.41 6.60 -0.21
N LYS A 46 38.09 7.88 0.01
CA LYS A 46 36.73 8.33 0.28
C LYS A 46 36.31 9.40 -0.71
N TRP A 47 35.05 9.38 -1.11
CA TRP A 47 34.50 10.38 -2.00
C TRP A 47 34.13 11.63 -1.21
N LYS A 48 34.94 12.69 -1.36
CA LYS A 48 34.78 13.96 -0.64
C LYS A 48 35.15 15.11 -1.56
N CYS A 49 34.21 15.48 -2.42
CA CYS A 49 34.38 16.60 -3.33
C CYS A 49 33.31 17.65 -3.10
N THR A 50 33.73 18.91 -2.95
CA THR A 50 32.84 20.08 -2.80
C THR A 50 32.76 20.91 -4.08
N ASP A 51 33.51 20.55 -5.13
CA ASP A 51 33.43 21.22 -6.43
C ASP A 51 32.09 20.93 -7.10
N LEU A 52 31.32 21.99 -7.34
CA LEU A 52 29.97 21.89 -7.86
C LEU A 52 29.90 21.28 -9.26
N GLU A 53 30.89 21.55 -10.12
CA GLU A 53 30.89 21.03 -11.50
C GLU A 53 31.27 19.55 -11.52
N ILE A 54 32.20 19.12 -10.66
CA ILE A 54 32.50 17.70 -10.46
C ILE A 54 31.26 16.96 -9.92
N GLN A 55 30.61 17.51 -8.89
CA GLN A 55 29.38 16.95 -8.34
C GLN A 55 28.30 16.82 -9.43
N LYS A 56 28.05 17.90 -10.20
CA LYS A 56 27.06 17.89 -11.31
C LYS A 56 27.43 16.87 -12.37
N HIS A 57 28.72 16.73 -12.68
CA HIS A 57 29.19 15.76 -13.65
C HIS A 57 28.90 14.32 -13.20
N VAL A 58 29.15 14.00 -11.93
CA VAL A 58 28.80 12.68 -11.35
C VAL A 58 27.31 12.41 -11.44
N VAL A 59 26.48 13.32 -10.96
CA VAL A 59 25.01 13.14 -10.93
C VAL A 59 24.44 12.98 -12.34
N ARG A 60 24.88 13.79 -13.31
CA ARG A 60 24.44 13.69 -14.72
C ARG A 60 24.91 12.41 -15.40
N SER A 61 26.15 12.01 -15.18
CA SER A 61 26.69 10.74 -15.70
C SER A 61 25.91 9.55 -15.14
N LEU A 62 25.58 9.57 -13.85
CA LEU A 62 24.80 8.53 -13.20
C LEU A 62 23.36 8.48 -13.71
N ALA A 63 22.70 9.62 -13.86
CA ALA A 63 21.36 9.70 -14.44
C ALA A 63 21.32 9.09 -15.84
N ALA A 64 22.24 9.50 -16.72
CA ALA A 64 22.33 8.99 -18.09
C ALA A 64 22.59 7.47 -18.15
N PHE A 65 23.44 6.96 -17.24
CA PHE A 65 23.69 5.53 -17.11
C PHE A 65 22.42 4.77 -16.71
N LEU A 66 21.71 5.24 -15.68
CA LEU A 66 20.48 4.60 -15.19
C LEU A 66 19.37 4.61 -16.25
N ASP A 67 19.20 5.71 -16.98
CA ASP A 67 18.19 5.83 -18.05
C ASP A 67 18.45 4.83 -19.20
N SER A 68 19.72 4.49 -19.45
CA SER A 68 20.11 3.53 -20.49
C SER A 68 20.11 2.08 -20.00
N ALA A 69 20.20 1.85 -18.69
CA ALA A 69 20.45 0.54 -18.09
C ALA A 69 19.20 -0.35 -17.92
N SER A 70 18.00 0.17 -18.21
CA SER A 70 16.76 -0.57 -17.97
C SER A 70 16.68 -1.87 -18.81
N GLY A 71 16.45 -3.00 -18.14
CA GLY A 71 16.09 -4.28 -18.79
C GLY A 71 17.22 -5.24 -19.21
N HIS A 72 18.49 -5.00 -18.87
CA HIS A 72 19.61 -5.83 -19.34
C HIS A 72 20.33 -6.60 -18.21
N ALA A 73 20.44 -7.93 -18.29
CA ALA A 73 21.13 -8.73 -17.26
C ALA A 73 22.63 -8.35 -17.07
N SER A 74 23.28 -7.81 -18.10
CA SER A 74 24.67 -7.36 -18.07
C SER A 74 24.88 -6.05 -17.28
N THR A 75 23.85 -5.19 -17.18
CA THR A 75 23.95 -3.93 -16.42
C THR A 75 24.00 -4.17 -14.92
N HIS A 76 23.39 -5.27 -14.45
CA HIS A 76 23.45 -5.69 -13.05
C HIS A 76 24.88 -6.02 -12.59
N ARG A 77 25.69 -6.70 -13.41
CA ARG A 77 27.07 -7.02 -13.02
C ARG A 77 27.95 -5.77 -12.97
N LEU A 78 27.81 -4.91 -13.97
CA LEU A 78 28.61 -3.69 -14.11
C LEU A 78 28.33 -2.67 -13.01
N LEU A 79 27.06 -2.52 -12.62
CA LEU A 79 26.65 -1.63 -11.53
C LEU A 79 27.16 -2.14 -10.17
N LYS A 80 27.15 -3.47 -9.95
CA LYS A 80 27.56 -4.09 -8.69
C LYS A 80 28.97 -3.69 -8.28
N ASP A 81 29.90 -3.66 -9.23
CA ASP A 81 31.31 -3.39 -8.97
C ASP A 81 31.58 -1.91 -8.62
N SER A 82 30.67 -0.99 -8.97
CA SER A 82 30.84 0.45 -8.75
C SER A 82 29.85 0.99 -7.68
N LEU A 83 29.07 0.12 -7.05
CA LEU A 83 27.94 0.53 -6.22
C LEU A 83 28.39 1.25 -4.94
N ALA A 84 29.48 0.81 -4.32
CA ALA A 84 30.05 1.46 -3.16
C ALA A 84 30.44 2.92 -3.46
N ASP A 85 31.21 3.13 -4.53
CA ASP A 85 31.67 4.46 -4.95
C ASP A 85 30.48 5.38 -5.32
N ILE A 86 29.47 4.82 -6.00
CA ILE A 86 28.24 5.55 -6.37
C ILE A 86 27.50 6.02 -5.12
N VAL A 87 27.26 5.12 -4.17
CA VAL A 87 26.53 5.45 -2.94
C VAL A 87 27.32 6.46 -2.12
N GLU A 88 28.62 6.26 -1.96
CA GLU A 88 29.47 7.16 -1.20
C GLU A 88 29.42 8.58 -1.78
N ALA A 89 29.54 8.70 -3.11
CA ALA A 89 29.41 9.98 -3.79
C ALA A 89 28.03 10.63 -3.59
N LEU A 90 26.95 9.85 -3.71
CA LEU A 90 25.58 10.33 -3.49
C LEU A 90 25.36 10.80 -2.05
N VAL A 91 25.80 10.03 -1.06
CA VAL A 91 25.72 10.38 0.36
C VAL A 91 26.41 11.72 0.61
N TRP A 92 27.63 11.90 0.08
CA TRP A 92 28.36 13.15 0.24
C TRP A 92 27.70 14.33 -0.48
N ILE A 93 27.27 14.16 -1.74
CA ILE A 93 26.60 15.21 -2.52
C ILE A 93 25.32 15.69 -1.80
N LEU A 94 24.52 14.76 -1.27
CA LEU A 94 23.32 15.09 -0.51
C LEU A 94 23.68 15.80 0.80
N HIS A 95 24.76 15.40 1.47
CA HIS A 95 25.26 16.03 2.68
C HIS A 95 25.74 17.48 2.46
N CYS A 96 26.26 17.81 1.27
CA CYS A 96 26.62 19.18 0.91
C CYS A 96 25.41 20.13 0.83
N LYS A 97 24.18 19.60 0.67
CA LYS A 97 22.91 20.37 0.61
C LYS A 97 22.93 21.53 -0.39
N SER A 98 23.70 21.41 -1.46
CA SER A 98 23.78 22.43 -2.50
C SER A 98 22.46 22.49 -3.29
N GLU A 99 21.75 23.62 -3.22
CA GLU A 99 20.47 23.82 -3.89
C GLU A 99 20.54 23.56 -5.40
N ALA A 100 21.68 23.85 -6.02
CA ALA A 100 21.89 23.70 -7.46
C ALA A 100 21.93 22.24 -7.94
N ILE A 101 22.14 21.27 -7.04
CA ILE A 101 22.33 19.86 -7.41
C ILE A 101 21.47 18.88 -6.60
N VAL A 102 21.07 19.22 -5.37
CA VAL A 102 20.41 18.29 -4.45
C VAL A 102 19.16 17.68 -5.06
N GLY A 103 18.35 18.44 -5.80
CA GLY A 103 17.17 17.90 -6.50
C GLY A 103 17.51 16.82 -7.53
N MET A 104 18.54 17.05 -8.36
CA MET A 104 19.01 16.05 -9.31
C MET A 104 19.57 14.81 -8.61
N ALA A 105 20.33 15.00 -7.51
CA ALA A 105 20.92 13.91 -6.75
C ALA A 105 19.85 13.01 -6.10
N VAL A 106 18.82 13.60 -5.49
CA VAL A 106 17.70 12.86 -4.90
C VAL A 106 16.92 12.08 -5.96
N ASN A 107 16.64 12.68 -7.12
CA ASN A 107 15.96 11.98 -8.22
C ASN A 107 16.77 10.79 -8.73
N VAL A 108 18.10 10.88 -8.75
CA VAL A 108 18.98 9.76 -9.06
C VAL A 108 18.93 8.67 -7.98
N VAL A 109 18.85 9.03 -6.70
CA VAL A 109 18.63 8.05 -5.61
C VAL A 109 17.32 7.30 -5.80
N VAL A 110 16.21 8.00 -6.09
CA VAL A 110 14.91 7.37 -6.36
C VAL A 110 15.04 6.33 -7.48
N LYS A 111 15.62 6.71 -8.64
CA LYS A 111 15.83 5.81 -9.78
C LYS A 111 16.73 4.61 -9.45
N LEU A 112 17.78 4.84 -8.68
CA LEU A 112 18.75 3.81 -8.30
C LEU A 112 18.09 2.76 -7.39
N VAL A 113 17.38 3.20 -6.35
CA VAL A 113 16.72 2.33 -5.38
C VAL A 113 15.54 1.59 -6.01
N SER A 114 14.72 2.26 -6.83
CA SER A 114 13.54 1.66 -7.46
C SER A 114 13.90 0.49 -8.38
N SER A 115 15.05 0.57 -9.04
CA SER A 115 15.46 -0.40 -10.07
C SER A 115 16.43 -1.47 -9.55
N ASN A 116 17.05 -1.27 -8.38
CA ASN A 116 18.15 -2.11 -7.89
C ASN A 116 18.08 -2.41 -6.38
N SER A 117 16.90 -2.40 -5.77
CA SER A 117 16.72 -2.50 -4.31
C SER A 117 17.38 -3.74 -3.67
N SER A 118 17.42 -4.87 -4.36
CA SER A 118 18.07 -6.10 -3.88
C SER A 118 19.59 -6.00 -3.85
N MET A 119 20.21 -5.31 -4.81
CA MET A 119 21.66 -5.06 -4.85
C MET A 119 22.06 -4.00 -3.84
N MET A 120 21.18 -3.02 -3.62
CA MET A 120 21.38 -1.88 -2.74
C MET A 120 21.36 -2.23 -1.25
N GLN A 121 20.93 -3.43 -0.85
CA GLN A 121 20.67 -3.82 0.55
C GLN A 121 21.76 -3.44 1.54
N LEU A 122 23.04 -3.57 1.15
CA LEU A 122 24.17 -3.27 2.04
C LEU A 122 24.32 -1.78 2.32
N TYR A 123 23.87 -0.93 1.40
CA TYR A 123 24.12 0.51 1.31
C TYR A 123 22.87 1.36 1.61
N LEU A 124 21.67 0.76 1.64
CA LEU A 124 20.41 1.47 1.90
C LEU A 124 20.44 2.28 3.21
N THR A 125 21.12 1.77 4.23
CA THR A 125 21.25 2.44 5.53
C THR A 125 21.99 3.77 5.45
N ASP A 126 22.97 3.89 4.55
CA ASP A 126 23.83 5.07 4.44
C ASP A 126 23.08 6.27 3.86
N LEU A 127 21.98 6.01 3.15
CA LEU A 127 21.11 7.02 2.55
C LEU A 127 20.10 7.61 3.55
N ILE A 128 19.84 6.97 4.69
CA ILE A 128 18.79 7.39 5.63
C ILE A 128 19.06 8.78 6.20
N ASN A 129 20.28 9.00 6.70
CA ASN A 129 20.67 10.27 7.32
C ASN A 129 20.63 11.46 6.35
N PRO A 130 21.28 11.42 5.17
CA PRO A 130 21.24 12.54 4.23
C PRO A 130 19.82 12.84 3.77
N LEU A 131 19.00 11.82 3.44
CA LEU A 131 17.61 12.00 3.02
C LEU A 131 16.73 12.58 4.13
N SER A 132 16.84 12.06 5.35
CA SER A 132 16.10 12.59 6.51
C SER A 132 16.40 14.08 6.71
N SER A 133 17.69 14.46 6.62
CA SER A 133 18.11 15.86 6.81
C SER A 133 17.58 16.83 5.76
N LEU A 134 17.07 16.33 4.63
CA LEU A 134 16.54 17.09 3.50
C LEU A 134 15.01 17.11 3.45
N LEU A 135 14.31 16.37 4.32
CA LEU A 135 12.84 16.39 4.41
C LEU A 135 12.30 17.79 4.71
N CYS A 136 13.07 18.62 5.42
CA CYS A 136 12.71 19.98 5.79
C CYS A 136 13.33 21.04 4.85
N SER A 137 13.68 20.67 3.62
CA SER A 137 14.18 21.60 2.61
C SER A 137 13.15 22.68 2.28
N ASN A 138 13.62 23.92 2.06
CA ASN A 138 12.77 25.00 1.55
C ASN A 138 12.26 24.73 0.12
N ASN A 139 12.99 23.90 -0.63
CA ASN A 139 12.54 23.43 -1.93
C ASN A 139 11.61 22.21 -1.74
N LEU A 140 10.32 22.42 -1.97
CA LEU A 140 9.27 21.41 -1.79
C LEU A 140 9.47 20.19 -2.70
N GLU A 141 9.97 20.36 -3.93
CA GLU A 141 10.26 19.24 -4.83
C GLU A 141 11.34 18.33 -4.22
N VAL A 142 12.39 18.92 -3.65
CA VAL A 142 13.45 18.18 -2.96
C VAL A 142 12.90 17.45 -1.75
N ALA A 143 12.10 18.13 -0.92
CA ALA A 143 11.48 17.53 0.27
C ALA A 143 10.58 16.34 -0.09
N THR A 144 9.73 16.50 -1.11
CA THR A 144 8.84 15.44 -1.63
C THR A 144 9.65 14.26 -2.16
N SER A 145 10.63 14.49 -3.04
CA SER A 145 11.48 13.42 -3.57
C SER A 145 12.30 12.73 -2.48
N CYS A 146 12.71 13.45 -1.42
CA CYS A 146 13.39 12.85 -0.26
C CYS A 146 12.44 11.94 0.52
N ALA A 147 11.19 12.33 0.73
CA ALA A 147 10.19 11.49 1.37
C ALA A 147 9.94 10.21 0.57
N THR A 148 9.78 10.33 -0.75
CA THR A 148 9.64 9.18 -1.66
C THR A 148 10.88 8.26 -1.60
N ALA A 149 12.08 8.83 -1.75
CA ALA A 149 13.33 8.07 -1.70
C ALA A 149 13.50 7.35 -0.37
N LEU A 150 13.24 8.02 0.75
CA LEU A 150 13.35 7.44 2.07
C LEU A 150 12.29 6.36 2.29
N ASN A 151 11.07 6.56 1.80
CA ASN A 151 10.02 5.55 1.86
C ASN A 151 10.41 4.27 1.10
N MET A 152 11.01 4.42 -0.09
CA MET A 152 11.55 3.29 -0.86
C MET A 152 12.71 2.61 -0.12
N VAL A 153 13.64 3.38 0.45
CA VAL A 153 14.75 2.84 1.25
C VAL A 153 14.20 2.01 2.40
N LEU A 154 13.30 2.56 3.23
CA LEU A 154 12.76 1.87 4.39
C LEU A 154 11.93 0.64 4.00
N SER A 155 11.12 0.72 2.94
CA SER A 155 10.28 -0.39 2.47
C SER A 155 11.08 -1.58 1.94
N ASN A 156 12.32 -1.35 1.49
CA ASN A 156 13.15 -2.39 0.91
C ASN A 156 14.17 -2.99 1.91
N LEU A 157 14.28 -2.48 3.14
CA LEU A 157 15.30 -2.98 4.07
C LEU A 157 15.01 -4.41 4.56
N SER A 158 16.07 -5.21 4.67
CA SER A 158 15.97 -6.54 5.26
C SER A 158 15.58 -6.49 6.75
N VAL A 159 14.71 -7.40 7.19
CA VAL A 159 14.28 -7.56 8.60
C VAL A 159 15.47 -7.70 9.57
N LYS A 160 16.60 -8.26 9.11
CA LYS A 160 17.81 -8.43 9.93
C LYS A 160 18.42 -7.11 10.42
N ARG A 161 18.18 -5.99 9.73
CA ARG A 161 18.73 -4.67 10.07
C ARG A 161 17.72 -3.74 10.75
N GLU A 162 16.50 -4.20 10.99
CA GLU A 162 15.38 -3.38 11.47
C GLU A 162 15.72 -2.57 12.73
N LYS A 163 16.39 -3.19 13.72
CA LYS A 163 16.79 -2.50 14.96
C LYS A 163 17.82 -1.40 14.72
N GLN A 164 18.84 -1.66 13.91
CA GLN A 164 19.88 -0.68 13.56
C GLN A 164 19.27 0.50 12.81
N VAL A 165 18.40 0.21 11.84
CA VAL A 165 17.69 1.21 11.04
C VAL A 165 16.82 2.09 11.93
N TRP A 166 16.12 1.49 12.90
CA TRP A 166 15.31 2.25 13.85
C TRP A 166 16.12 3.24 14.69
N GLU A 167 17.31 2.85 15.15
CA GLU A 167 18.20 3.77 15.87
C GLU A 167 18.62 4.96 14.99
N ILE A 168 19.00 4.71 13.73
CA ILE A 168 19.36 5.77 12.77
C ILE A 168 18.18 6.73 12.55
N VAL A 169 16.97 6.20 12.34
CA VAL A 169 15.74 7.01 12.14
C VAL A 169 15.43 7.88 13.36
N LYS A 170 15.66 7.37 14.58
CA LYS A 170 15.51 8.14 15.82
C LYS A 170 16.57 9.23 15.96
N GLU A 171 17.84 8.89 15.74
CA GLU A 171 18.97 9.83 15.83
C GLU A 171 18.83 10.97 14.81
N ALA A 172 18.39 10.66 13.59
CA ALA A 172 18.11 11.64 12.54
C ALA A 172 16.87 12.51 12.83
N LYS A 173 16.10 12.20 13.88
CA LYS A 173 14.82 12.86 14.23
C LYS A 173 13.81 12.86 13.09
N THR A 174 13.88 11.88 12.20
CA THR A 174 13.07 11.77 10.98
C THR A 174 11.57 11.82 11.31
N LEU A 175 11.15 11.05 12.33
CA LEU A 175 9.74 10.99 12.74
C LEU A 175 9.19 12.35 13.18
N ILE A 176 9.99 13.11 13.95
CA ILE A 176 9.61 14.44 14.44
C ILE A 176 9.45 15.43 13.27
N GLN A 177 10.36 15.34 12.28
CA GLN A 177 10.33 16.19 11.09
C GLN A 177 9.09 15.90 10.23
N ILE A 178 8.79 14.63 9.97
CA ILE A 178 7.60 14.22 9.20
C ILE A 178 6.33 14.74 9.86
N ILE A 179 6.18 14.49 11.17
CA ILE A 179 5.04 14.96 11.95
C ILE A 179 4.87 16.47 11.82
N ARG A 180 5.96 17.24 11.99
CA ARG A 180 5.91 18.71 11.87
C ARG A 180 5.39 19.14 10.49
N ILE A 181 5.88 18.54 9.42
CA ILE A 181 5.47 18.88 8.05
C ILE A 181 3.99 18.57 7.84
N ILE A 182 3.53 17.39 8.27
CA ILE A 182 2.11 17.00 8.13
C ILE A 182 1.20 17.98 8.89
N ARG A 183 1.59 18.43 10.09
CA ARG A 183 0.80 19.40 10.87
C ARG A 183 0.59 20.74 10.16
N GLU A 184 1.50 21.13 9.27
CA GLU A 184 1.45 22.40 8.53
C GLU A 184 0.54 22.32 7.29
N PHE A 185 0.04 21.14 6.92
CA PHE A 185 -0.74 20.90 5.70
C PHE A 185 -2.06 21.67 5.57
N PRO A 186 -2.91 21.86 6.61
CA PRO A 186 -4.09 22.72 6.44
C PRO A 186 -3.72 24.21 6.23
N GLY A 187 -2.43 24.56 6.24
CA GLY A 187 -1.93 25.84 5.79
C GLY A 187 -1.94 25.96 4.26
N VAL A 188 -2.37 27.12 3.76
CA VAL A 188 -2.56 27.48 2.33
C VAL A 188 -1.30 27.30 1.45
N THR A 189 -0.15 26.93 2.03
CA THR A 189 1.17 26.95 1.39
C THR A 189 1.75 25.59 1.00
N GLN A 190 1.23 24.45 1.47
CA GLN A 190 1.82 23.14 1.16
C GLN A 190 1.11 22.40 0.00
N PRO A 191 1.85 21.91 -1.01
CA PRO A 191 1.29 21.05 -2.06
C PRO A 191 0.78 19.73 -1.49
N ILE A 192 -0.29 19.21 -2.10
CA ILE A 192 -0.91 17.95 -1.70
C ILE A 192 0.03 16.75 -1.88
N GLU A 193 0.92 16.81 -2.88
CA GLU A 193 1.90 15.77 -3.17
C GLU A 193 2.89 15.62 -2.02
N ASN A 194 3.35 16.74 -1.43
CA ASN A 194 4.28 16.69 -0.30
C ASN A 194 3.62 16.02 0.90
N PHE A 195 2.39 16.43 1.22
CA PHE A 195 1.62 15.80 2.29
C PHE A 195 1.43 14.30 2.07
N GLN A 196 1.07 13.88 0.85
CA GLN A 196 0.86 12.47 0.52
C GLN A 196 2.13 11.63 0.68
N GLU A 197 3.28 12.13 0.23
CA GLU A 197 4.56 11.43 0.40
C GLU A 197 4.99 11.37 1.87
N MET A 198 4.76 12.43 2.64
CA MET A 198 5.06 12.46 4.08
C MET A 198 4.15 11.51 4.87
N VAL A 199 2.86 11.46 4.57
CA VAL A 199 1.91 10.51 5.17
C VAL A 199 2.27 9.07 4.79
N SER A 200 2.66 8.83 3.54
CA SER A 200 3.09 7.51 3.07
C SER A 200 4.36 7.03 3.77
N LEU A 201 5.35 7.92 3.93
CA LEU A 201 6.56 7.64 4.70
C LEU A 201 6.24 7.37 6.17
N LEU A 202 5.35 8.17 6.78
CA LEU A 202 4.93 7.96 8.16
C LEU A 202 4.24 6.60 8.32
N TYR A 203 3.35 6.25 7.40
CA TYR A 203 2.69 4.94 7.37
C TYR A 203 3.71 3.80 7.37
N THR A 204 4.73 3.85 6.51
CA THR A 204 5.79 2.83 6.46
C THR A 204 6.53 2.72 7.79
N ILE A 205 6.84 3.86 8.43
CA ILE A 205 7.47 3.87 9.74
C ILE A 205 6.57 3.22 10.81
N LEU A 206 5.29 3.58 10.84
CA LEU A 206 4.33 3.02 11.80
C LEU A 206 4.11 1.52 11.60
N TRP A 207 4.08 1.09 10.35
CA TRP A 207 3.91 -0.30 9.98
C TRP A 207 5.08 -1.13 10.48
N GLN A 208 6.31 -0.71 10.16
CA GLN A 208 7.53 -1.45 10.47
C GLN A 208 7.92 -1.40 11.95
N TRP A 209 7.80 -0.25 12.62
CA TRP A 209 8.29 -0.09 13.99
C TRP A 209 7.16 0.17 14.99
N PRO A 210 6.65 -0.86 15.69
CA PRO A 210 5.58 -0.72 16.67
C PRO A 210 5.77 0.38 17.74
N PRO A 211 6.99 0.65 18.27
CA PRO A 211 7.19 1.72 19.25
C PRO A 211 6.80 3.12 18.76
N SER A 212 6.78 3.36 17.45
CA SER A 212 6.44 4.66 16.87
C SER A 212 4.95 4.99 16.96
N ARG A 213 4.06 3.98 16.95
CA ARG A 213 2.60 4.14 16.86
C ARG A 213 2.03 4.97 18.00
N TYR A 214 2.40 4.65 19.23
CA TYR A 214 1.90 5.38 20.40
C TYR A 214 2.50 6.80 20.51
N PHE A 215 3.74 6.99 20.06
CA PHE A 215 4.36 8.31 20.00
C PHE A 215 3.60 9.23 19.04
N VAL A 216 3.29 8.74 17.84
CA VAL A 216 2.52 9.48 16.84
C VAL A 216 1.09 9.75 17.31
N TRP A 217 0.43 8.75 17.92
CA TRP A 217 -0.94 8.91 18.42
C TRP A 217 -1.09 10.01 19.48
N LYS A 218 -0.10 10.20 20.36
CA LYS A 218 -0.13 11.25 21.39
C LYS A 218 -0.17 12.68 20.83
N ASP A 219 0.11 12.84 19.55
CA ASP A 219 0.10 14.12 18.88
C ASP A 219 -1.32 14.52 18.46
N THR A 220 -2.03 15.19 19.37
CA THR A 220 -3.42 15.60 19.13
C THR A 220 -3.58 16.55 17.94
N ILE A 221 -2.57 17.35 17.62
CA ILE A 221 -2.60 18.26 16.46
C ILE A 221 -2.53 17.45 15.18
N LEU A 222 -1.61 16.49 15.09
CA LEU A 222 -1.51 15.60 13.93
C LEU A 222 -2.81 14.82 13.72
N ILE A 223 -3.36 14.20 14.78
CA ILE A 223 -4.60 13.43 14.67
C ILE A 223 -5.75 14.31 14.15
N LYS A 224 -5.87 15.54 14.65
CA LYS A 224 -6.86 16.50 14.15
C LYS A 224 -6.66 16.84 12.67
N VAL A 225 -5.41 17.05 12.23
CA VAL A 225 -5.12 17.29 10.81
C VAL A 225 -5.53 16.10 9.93
N LEU A 226 -5.32 14.87 10.39
CA LEU A 226 -5.75 13.68 9.66
C LEU A 226 -7.28 13.59 9.55
N GLU A 227 -7.99 13.91 10.63
CA GLU A 227 -9.46 13.98 10.65
C GLU A 227 -10.00 15.03 9.66
N ASP A 228 -9.43 16.24 9.69
CA ASP A 228 -9.85 17.36 8.83
C ASP A 228 -9.51 17.11 7.35
N SER A 229 -8.43 16.38 7.10
CA SER A 229 -7.97 16.04 5.74
C SER A 229 -8.90 15.11 4.99
N HIS A 230 -9.87 14.44 5.63
CA HIS A 230 -10.80 13.54 4.94
C HIS A 230 -11.97 14.25 4.25
N ILE A 231 -12.48 15.34 4.84
CA ILE A 231 -13.82 15.89 4.55
C ILE A 231 -13.96 16.49 3.13
N LYS A 232 -12.85 16.90 2.47
CA LYS A 232 -12.87 17.51 1.12
C LYS A 232 -11.69 17.10 0.22
N SER A 233 -10.98 16.04 0.56
CA SER A 233 -9.72 15.72 -0.12
C SER A 233 -9.86 14.83 -1.35
N HIS A 234 -8.84 14.91 -2.20
CA HIS A 234 -8.66 14.03 -3.35
C HIS A 234 -8.59 12.55 -2.92
N LEU A 235 -8.96 11.66 -3.85
CA LEU A 235 -8.95 10.20 -3.67
C LEU A 235 -7.69 9.67 -2.96
N SER A 236 -6.51 10.07 -3.45
CA SER A 236 -5.22 9.60 -2.93
C SER A 236 -4.95 10.04 -1.49
N THR A 237 -5.45 11.21 -1.09
CA THR A 237 -5.33 11.69 0.29
C THR A 237 -6.19 10.85 1.24
N LYS A 238 -7.46 10.57 0.89
CA LYS A 238 -8.32 9.68 1.68
C LYS A 238 -7.66 8.32 1.90
N VAL A 239 -7.14 7.71 0.83
CA VAL A 239 -6.42 6.42 0.90
C VAL A 239 -5.20 6.49 1.82
N ALA A 240 -4.38 7.54 1.72
CA ALA A 240 -3.20 7.70 2.56
C ALA A 240 -3.55 7.86 4.05
N VAL A 241 -4.59 8.65 4.36
CA VAL A 241 -5.08 8.86 5.73
C VAL A 241 -5.62 7.56 6.33
N LEU A 242 -6.43 6.79 5.59
CA LEU A 242 -6.97 5.51 6.04
C LEU A 242 -5.88 4.47 6.33
N LYS A 243 -4.85 4.40 5.47
CA LYS A 243 -3.68 3.54 5.69
C LYS A 243 -2.95 3.92 6.97
N LEU A 244 -2.72 5.22 7.18
CA LEU A 244 -2.06 5.71 8.38
C LEU A 244 -2.87 5.38 9.65
N CYS A 245 -4.19 5.58 9.61
CA CYS A 245 -5.09 5.20 10.70
C CYS A 245 -5.06 3.69 10.97
N SER A 246 -4.99 2.86 9.93
CA SER A 246 -4.86 1.41 10.05
C SER A 246 -3.55 1.03 10.76
N ALA A 247 -2.44 1.65 10.38
CA ALA A 247 -1.14 1.42 11.02
C ALA A 247 -1.12 1.86 12.49
N LEU A 248 -1.81 2.96 12.84
CA LEU A 248 -2.02 3.39 14.22
C LEU A 248 -2.84 2.36 15.02
N ALA A 249 -3.93 1.86 14.45
CA ALA A 249 -4.82 0.87 15.06
C ALA A 249 -4.16 -0.49 15.33
N LEU A 250 -2.99 -0.78 14.75
CA LEU A 250 -2.19 -1.94 15.15
C LEU A 250 -1.66 -1.86 16.59
N CYS A 251 -1.62 -0.67 17.20
CA CYS A 251 -1.34 -0.55 18.63
C CYS A 251 -2.65 -0.73 19.41
N ASN A 252 -2.74 -1.79 20.22
CA ASN A 252 -3.96 -2.12 20.98
C ASN A 252 -4.48 -0.94 21.84
N LYS A 253 -3.56 -0.19 22.47
CA LYS A 253 -3.95 1.00 23.25
C LYS A 253 -4.58 2.08 22.36
N VAL A 254 -3.97 2.35 21.21
CA VAL A 254 -4.47 3.33 20.24
C VAL A 254 -5.81 2.89 19.66
N ALA A 255 -5.97 1.62 19.28
CA ALA A 255 -7.25 1.10 18.79
C ALA A 255 -8.39 1.27 19.80
N LYS A 256 -8.12 1.02 21.09
CA LYS A 256 -9.11 1.23 22.16
C LYS A 256 -9.46 2.71 22.33
N GLU A 257 -8.48 3.61 22.24
CA GLU A 257 -8.69 5.05 22.31
C GLU A 257 -9.43 5.60 21.08
N LEU A 258 -9.15 5.05 19.88
CA LEU A 258 -9.91 5.33 18.66
C LEU A 258 -11.39 4.93 18.79
N LEU A 259 -11.67 3.78 19.40
CA LEU A 259 -13.04 3.34 19.67
C LEU A 259 -13.71 4.09 20.82
N GLY A 260 -12.94 4.67 21.74
CA GLY A 260 -13.45 5.41 22.89
C GLY A 260 -13.75 6.88 22.61
N ASN A 261 -12.83 7.56 21.92
CA ASN A 261 -12.82 9.02 21.72
C ASN A 261 -12.72 9.43 20.25
N GLY A 262 -12.51 8.49 19.32
CA GLY A 262 -12.30 8.76 17.89
C GLY A 262 -13.59 8.70 17.07
N GLU A 263 -14.66 9.35 17.53
CA GLU A 263 -15.96 9.37 16.82
C GLU A 263 -15.82 9.86 15.37
N THR A 264 -14.99 10.87 15.13
CA THR A 264 -14.69 11.40 13.80
C THR A 264 -14.04 10.34 12.91
N ILE A 265 -13.04 9.62 13.43
CA ILE A 265 -12.32 8.58 12.67
C ILE A 265 -13.23 7.38 12.38
N LEU A 266 -14.09 7.00 13.33
CA LEU A 266 -15.08 5.94 13.11
C LEU A 266 -16.11 6.33 12.04
N THR A 267 -16.62 7.56 12.11
CA THR A 267 -17.57 8.08 11.12
C THR A 267 -16.92 8.17 9.75
N MET A 268 -15.68 8.67 9.68
CA MET A 268 -14.85 8.68 8.46
C MET A 268 -14.74 7.26 7.89
N MET A 269 -14.28 6.30 8.68
CA MET A 269 -14.09 4.91 8.25
C MET A 269 -15.38 4.32 7.66
N ILE A 270 -16.51 4.45 8.36
CA ILE A 270 -17.80 3.94 7.87
C ILE A 270 -18.20 4.64 6.57
N SER A 271 -18.04 5.97 6.48
CA SER A 271 -18.33 6.72 5.25
C SER A 271 -17.47 6.25 4.06
N CYS A 272 -16.20 5.92 4.31
CA CYS A 272 -15.27 5.42 3.29
C CYS A 272 -15.66 4.05 2.74
N MET A 273 -16.41 3.24 3.48
CA MET A 273 -16.84 1.91 3.06
C MET A 273 -18.12 1.94 2.20
N ASP A 274 -18.79 3.08 2.12
CA ASP A 274 -20.05 3.25 1.39
C ASP A 274 -19.91 2.92 -0.11
N VAL A 275 -20.99 2.47 -0.73
CA VAL A 275 -21.03 2.06 -2.13
C VAL A 275 -20.73 3.22 -3.09
N SER A 276 -20.98 4.46 -2.67
CA SER A 276 -20.67 5.67 -3.45
C SER A 276 -19.18 6.01 -3.53
N GLU A 277 -18.35 5.48 -2.63
CA GLU A 277 -16.92 5.75 -2.62
C GLU A 277 -16.15 4.88 -3.64
N PRO A 278 -15.04 5.38 -4.22
CA PRO A 278 -14.21 4.59 -5.13
C PRO A 278 -13.61 3.35 -4.46
N LEU A 279 -13.38 2.28 -5.24
CA LEU A 279 -12.93 0.97 -4.72
C LEU A 279 -11.70 1.07 -3.81
N ALA A 280 -10.70 1.87 -4.19
CA ALA A 280 -9.48 2.04 -3.41
C ALA A 280 -9.72 2.62 -2.01
N VAL A 281 -10.69 3.54 -1.86
CA VAL A 281 -11.07 4.12 -0.55
C VAL A 281 -11.82 3.10 0.28
N ARG A 282 -12.75 2.37 -0.35
CA ARG A 282 -13.53 1.32 0.31
C ARG A 282 -12.62 0.23 0.88
N ILE A 283 -11.67 -0.26 0.08
CA ILE A 283 -10.68 -1.27 0.50
C ILE A 283 -9.95 -0.84 1.77
N GLU A 284 -9.43 0.39 1.83
CA GLU A 284 -8.73 0.88 3.01
C GLU A 284 -9.66 1.16 4.20
N GLY A 285 -10.92 1.53 3.94
CA GLY A 285 -11.96 1.62 4.97
C GLY A 285 -12.24 0.26 5.63
N PHE A 286 -12.38 -0.80 4.83
CA PHE A 286 -12.52 -2.18 5.31
C PHE A 286 -11.30 -2.63 6.11
N ARG A 287 -10.09 -2.32 5.65
CA ARG A 287 -8.85 -2.63 6.39
C ARG A 287 -8.80 -1.94 7.74
N LEU A 288 -9.14 -0.65 7.81
CA LEU A 288 -9.18 0.07 9.09
C LEU A 288 -10.18 -0.58 10.05
N ALA A 289 -11.39 -0.89 9.58
CA ALA A 289 -12.41 -1.57 10.38
C ALA A 289 -11.92 -2.91 10.93
N GLN A 290 -11.25 -3.72 10.11
CA GLN A 290 -10.68 -5.01 10.54
C GLN A 290 -9.66 -4.85 11.68
N HIS A 291 -8.78 -3.83 11.61
CA HIS A 291 -7.83 -3.55 12.68
C HIS A 291 -8.53 -3.13 13.98
N LEU A 292 -9.64 -2.41 13.88
CA LEU A 292 -10.41 -1.99 15.04
C LEU A 292 -11.19 -3.14 15.68
N VAL A 293 -11.66 -4.15 14.94
CA VAL A 293 -12.41 -5.31 15.46
C VAL A 293 -11.56 -6.58 15.67
N ALA A 294 -10.25 -6.43 15.82
CA ALA A 294 -9.34 -7.57 15.86
C ALA A 294 -9.49 -8.51 17.08
N ASP A 295 -10.27 -8.15 18.11
CA ASP A 295 -10.68 -9.04 19.20
C ASP A 295 -12.13 -8.80 19.63
N GLU A 296 -12.66 -9.72 20.44
CA GLU A 296 -14.05 -9.70 20.94
C GLU A 296 -14.41 -8.39 21.65
N GLN A 297 -13.56 -7.92 22.58
CA GLN A 297 -13.84 -6.72 23.36
C GLN A 297 -13.99 -5.49 22.45
N ARG A 298 -13.09 -5.36 21.47
CA ARG A 298 -13.16 -4.25 20.51
C ARG A 298 -14.30 -4.41 19.53
N CYS A 299 -14.63 -5.64 19.11
CA CYS A 299 -15.80 -5.92 18.29
C CYS A 299 -17.08 -5.48 18.99
N ILE A 300 -17.31 -5.91 20.24
CA ILE A 300 -18.47 -5.50 21.06
C ILE A 300 -18.55 -3.98 21.16
N LYS A 301 -17.42 -3.31 21.40
CA LYS A 301 -17.39 -1.86 21.49
C LYS A 301 -17.77 -1.20 20.16
N MET A 302 -17.18 -1.63 19.05
CA MET A 302 -17.45 -1.06 17.73
C MET A 302 -18.90 -1.29 17.29
N THR A 303 -19.43 -2.50 17.46
CA THR A 303 -20.81 -2.82 17.10
C THR A 303 -21.81 -2.07 17.98
N SER A 304 -21.50 -1.81 19.25
CA SER A 304 -22.34 -0.96 20.11
C SER A 304 -22.45 0.50 19.63
N LEU A 305 -21.47 0.99 18.86
CA LEU A 305 -21.43 2.36 18.35
C LEU A 305 -22.07 2.48 16.96
N CYS A 306 -21.90 1.47 16.10
CA CYS A 306 -22.27 1.59 14.69
C CYS A 306 -22.69 0.28 14.00
N SER A 307 -23.31 -0.69 14.70
CA SER A 307 -23.71 -1.99 14.11
C SER A 307 -24.46 -1.85 12.78
N GLY A 308 -25.53 -1.06 12.73
CA GLY A 308 -26.36 -0.91 11.52
C GLY A 308 -25.57 -0.42 10.30
N PRO A 309 -24.94 0.78 10.37
CA PRO A 309 -24.10 1.30 9.29
C PRO A 309 -22.94 0.36 8.92
N LEU A 310 -22.29 -0.26 9.91
CA LEU A 310 -21.19 -1.20 9.70
C LEU A 310 -21.65 -2.43 8.90
N ILE A 311 -22.73 -3.07 9.32
CA ILE A 311 -23.23 -4.28 8.64
C ILE A 311 -23.76 -3.93 7.24
N LYS A 312 -24.45 -2.80 7.09
CA LYS A 312 -24.87 -2.31 5.76
C LYS A 312 -23.68 -2.14 4.82
N ALA A 313 -22.56 -1.59 5.30
CA ALA A 313 -21.35 -1.42 4.52
C ALA A 313 -20.71 -2.77 4.15
N ILE A 314 -20.61 -3.72 5.11
CA ILE A 314 -20.10 -5.08 4.88
C ILE A 314 -20.91 -5.78 3.78
N ILE A 315 -22.23 -5.81 3.91
CA ILE A 315 -23.13 -6.40 2.92
C ILE A 315 -23.00 -5.70 1.56
N GLY A 316 -22.90 -4.37 1.55
CA GLY A 316 -22.65 -3.59 0.35
C GLY A 316 -21.30 -3.89 -0.32
N GLY A 317 -20.27 -4.26 0.44
CA GLY A 317 -18.98 -4.74 -0.08
C GLY A 317 -19.09 -6.14 -0.68
N MET A 318 -19.77 -7.05 0.00
CA MET A 318 -19.94 -8.44 -0.46
C MET A 318 -20.82 -8.55 -1.72
N ARG A 319 -21.76 -7.61 -1.93
CA ARG A 319 -22.64 -7.58 -3.13
C ARG A 319 -21.95 -7.11 -4.42
N VAL A 320 -20.73 -6.58 -4.35
CA VAL A 320 -20.03 -5.95 -5.50
C VAL A 320 -19.78 -6.93 -6.65
N TRP A 321 -19.73 -8.24 -6.38
CA TRP A 321 -19.52 -9.27 -7.40
C TRP A 321 -20.55 -9.23 -8.55
N ARG A 322 -21.78 -8.73 -8.31
CA ARG A 322 -22.85 -8.64 -9.32
C ARG A 322 -22.60 -7.60 -10.44
N LEU A 323 -21.46 -6.91 -10.47
CA LEU A 323 -21.26 -5.70 -11.31
C LEU A 323 -20.26 -5.79 -12.49
N GLY A 324 -19.80 -6.99 -12.89
CA GLY A 324 -19.40 -7.23 -14.29
C GLY A 324 -17.94 -7.60 -14.59
N SER A 325 -17.77 -8.29 -15.73
CA SER A 325 -16.53 -8.83 -16.31
C SER A 325 -15.72 -7.78 -17.09
N GLY A 326 -15.28 -6.72 -16.41
CA GLY A 326 -14.55 -5.59 -17.00
C GLY A 326 -13.13 -5.39 -16.49
N LYS A 327 -12.43 -4.39 -17.01
CA LYS A 327 -11.11 -3.92 -16.52
C LYS A 327 -11.29 -3.41 -15.08
N GLY A 328 -10.67 -4.06 -14.09
CA GLY A 328 -10.88 -3.77 -12.66
C GLY A 328 -11.26 -4.96 -11.77
N VAL A 329 -11.33 -6.18 -12.34
CA VAL A 329 -11.63 -7.43 -11.60
C VAL A 329 -10.74 -7.61 -10.36
N ASN A 330 -9.44 -7.28 -10.43
CA ASN A 330 -8.54 -7.47 -9.28
C ASN A 330 -8.91 -6.59 -8.07
N ASP A 331 -9.31 -5.34 -8.31
CA ASP A 331 -9.70 -4.42 -7.23
C ASP A 331 -11.08 -4.80 -6.67
N LEU A 332 -11.98 -5.29 -7.52
CA LEU A 332 -13.28 -5.83 -7.10
C LEU A 332 -13.12 -7.08 -6.22
N VAL A 333 -12.24 -8.01 -6.62
CA VAL A 333 -11.91 -9.21 -5.84
C VAL A 333 -11.23 -8.83 -4.52
N SER A 334 -10.34 -7.83 -4.54
CA SER A 334 -9.70 -7.32 -3.32
C SER A 334 -10.73 -6.72 -2.36
N LEU A 335 -11.66 -5.88 -2.85
CA LEU A 335 -12.72 -5.32 -2.02
C LEU A 335 -13.61 -6.41 -1.41
N LEU A 336 -13.95 -7.43 -2.21
CA LEU A 336 -14.75 -8.56 -1.78
C LEU A 336 -14.04 -9.39 -0.69
N ASP A 337 -12.75 -9.67 -0.85
CA ASP A 337 -11.93 -10.35 0.16
C ASP A 337 -11.92 -9.57 1.48
N GLU A 338 -11.67 -8.26 1.44
CA GLU A 338 -11.65 -7.41 2.64
C GLU A 338 -13.02 -7.30 3.32
N ALA A 339 -14.11 -7.27 2.54
CA ALA A 339 -15.47 -7.29 3.09
C ALA A 339 -15.80 -8.63 3.76
N CYS A 340 -15.44 -9.75 3.13
CA CYS A 340 -15.60 -11.09 3.70
C CYS A 340 -14.77 -11.27 4.98
N ARG A 341 -13.52 -10.79 5.01
CA ARG A 341 -12.69 -10.79 6.22
C ARG A 341 -13.33 -10.01 7.35
N LEU A 342 -13.87 -8.81 7.06
CA LEU A 342 -14.55 -8.02 8.06
C LEU A 342 -15.85 -8.69 8.53
N ALA A 343 -16.57 -9.38 7.65
CA ALA A 343 -17.78 -10.11 8.01
C ALA A 343 -17.53 -11.22 9.06
N LEU A 344 -16.30 -11.71 9.22
CA LEU A 344 -15.94 -12.65 10.29
C LEU A 344 -16.11 -12.09 11.71
N ILE A 345 -16.47 -10.81 11.89
CA ILE A 345 -16.97 -10.32 13.18
C ILE A 345 -18.20 -11.11 13.68
N THR A 346 -18.88 -11.85 12.81
CA THR A 346 -19.96 -12.77 13.21
C THR A 346 -19.50 -13.84 14.20
N ARG A 347 -18.20 -14.17 14.28
CA ARG A 347 -17.69 -15.10 15.30
C ARG A 347 -17.90 -14.62 16.73
N TRP A 348 -17.90 -13.29 16.93
CA TRP A 348 -18.07 -12.69 18.24
C TRP A 348 -19.55 -12.46 18.56
N PRO A 349 -19.99 -12.71 19.81
CA PRO A 349 -21.37 -12.48 20.23
C PRO A 349 -21.75 -10.98 20.12
N GLY A 350 -22.98 -10.68 19.67
CA GLY A 350 -23.50 -9.31 19.69
C GLY A 350 -24.75 -9.08 18.84
N GLU A 351 -25.37 -7.91 19.00
CA GLU A 351 -26.60 -7.53 18.26
C GLU A 351 -26.38 -7.35 16.75
N HIS A 352 -25.13 -7.30 16.28
CA HIS A 352 -24.80 -7.21 14.86
C HIS A 352 -25.26 -8.43 14.06
N HIS A 353 -25.44 -9.60 14.68
CA HIS A 353 -25.98 -10.78 13.99
C HIS A 353 -27.39 -10.56 13.45
N ASN A 354 -28.27 -9.90 14.23
CA ASN A 354 -29.62 -9.55 13.79
C ASN A 354 -29.57 -8.64 12.55
N HIS A 355 -28.66 -7.66 12.56
CA HIS A 355 -28.46 -6.76 11.42
C HIS A 355 -27.97 -7.50 10.17
N PHE A 356 -27.14 -8.55 10.31
CA PHE A 356 -26.71 -9.37 9.17
C PHE A 356 -27.91 -10.08 8.52
N TRP A 357 -28.79 -10.67 9.33
CA TRP A 357 -30.01 -11.30 8.84
C TRP A 357 -30.98 -10.31 8.22
N GLU A 358 -31.22 -9.16 8.86
CA GLU A 358 -32.08 -8.09 8.33
C GLU A 358 -31.58 -7.53 6.99
N GLN A 359 -30.27 -7.51 6.79
CA GLN A 359 -29.66 -7.07 5.52
C GLN A 359 -29.60 -8.18 4.46
N GLY A 360 -30.11 -9.38 4.74
CA GLY A 360 -30.20 -10.49 3.78
C GLY A 360 -28.84 -11.12 3.46
N ILE A 361 -28.05 -11.42 4.49
CA ILE A 361 -26.75 -12.10 4.36
C ILE A 361 -26.87 -13.48 3.72
N ASP A 362 -27.94 -14.23 4.00
CA ASP A 362 -28.28 -15.52 3.40
C ASP A 362 -28.18 -15.48 1.88
N LYS A 363 -28.88 -14.53 1.27
CA LYS A 363 -28.87 -14.36 -0.19
C LYS A 363 -27.49 -13.99 -0.70
N VAL A 364 -26.78 -13.11 0.01
CA VAL A 364 -25.44 -12.65 -0.39
C VAL A 364 -24.44 -13.80 -0.37
N LEU A 365 -24.45 -14.63 0.67
CA LEU A 365 -23.60 -15.81 0.76
C LEU A 365 -23.93 -16.80 -0.35
N LEU A 366 -25.20 -17.01 -0.64
CA LEU A 366 -25.64 -17.89 -1.72
C LEU A 366 -25.19 -17.37 -3.09
N ASP A 367 -25.32 -16.08 -3.36
CA ASP A 367 -24.87 -15.47 -4.62
C ASP A 367 -23.36 -15.59 -4.84
N LEU A 368 -22.57 -15.58 -3.76
CA LEU A 368 -21.13 -15.79 -3.81
C LEU A 368 -20.77 -17.27 -4.06
N LEU A 369 -21.68 -18.20 -3.73
CA LEU A 369 -21.52 -19.63 -4.00
C LEU A 369 -22.05 -20.03 -5.37
N LEU A 370 -23.21 -19.53 -5.76
CA LEU A 370 -23.99 -19.91 -6.92
C LEU A 370 -24.39 -18.65 -7.69
N GLU A 371 -23.74 -18.42 -8.83
CA GLU A 371 -24.07 -17.27 -9.66
C GLU A 371 -25.47 -17.44 -10.30
N ASN A 372 -26.32 -16.41 -10.20
CA ASN A 372 -27.66 -16.38 -10.79
C ASN A 372 -28.64 -17.45 -10.27
N PHE A 373 -28.53 -17.91 -9.01
CA PHE A 373 -29.47 -18.87 -8.42
C PHE A 373 -30.95 -18.48 -8.62
N ASP A 374 -31.31 -17.21 -8.43
CA ASP A 374 -32.69 -16.73 -8.63
C ASP A 374 -33.23 -17.02 -10.05
N LYS A 375 -32.37 -17.01 -11.09
CA LYS A 375 -32.79 -17.35 -12.47
C LYS A 375 -32.96 -18.86 -12.62
N GLN A 376 -32.01 -19.65 -12.11
CA GLN A 376 -32.05 -21.11 -12.16
C GLN A 376 -33.25 -21.68 -11.39
N ALA A 377 -33.54 -21.10 -10.22
CA ALA A 377 -34.69 -21.47 -9.39
C ALA A 377 -36.04 -21.13 -10.07
N SER A 378 -36.08 -20.15 -10.97
CA SER A 378 -37.29 -19.81 -11.75
C SER A 378 -37.48 -20.67 -13.00
N GLU A 379 -36.41 -21.25 -13.55
CA GLU A 379 -36.42 -22.06 -14.78
C GLU A 379 -36.65 -23.56 -14.48
N HIS A 380 -36.30 -24.03 -13.30
CA HIS A 380 -36.44 -25.43 -12.91
C HIS A 380 -37.73 -25.70 -12.11
N THR A 381 -38.62 -26.53 -12.66
CA THR A 381 -39.73 -27.13 -11.91
C THR A 381 -39.17 -27.96 -10.76
N LEU A 382 -39.56 -27.63 -9.51
CA LEU A 382 -39.08 -28.23 -8.26
C LEU A 382 -39.31 -29.75 -8.21
N THR A 383 -38.38 -30.52 -8.75
CA THR A 383 -38.22 -31.95 -8.44
C THR A 383 -37.26 -32.10 -7.25
N PRO A 384 -37.41 -33.11 -6.39
CA PRO A 384 -36.57 -33.27 -5.19
C PRO A 384 -35.07 -33.40 -5.46
N GLN A 385 -34.66 -33.77 -6.68
CA GLN A 385 -33.25 -33.88 -7.09
C GLN A 385 -32.69 -32.59 -7.71
N ALA A 386 -33.53 -31.63 -8.08
CA ALA A 386 -33.10 -30.40 -8.72
C ALA A 386 -32.16 -29.54 -7.84
N PRO A 387 -32.40 -29.35 -6.52
CA PRO A 387 -31.52 -28.56 -5.66
C PRO A 387 -30.10 -29.13 -5.57
N ILE A 388 -29.96 -30.45 -5.49
CA ILE A 388 -28.65 -31.12 -5.41
C ILE A 388 -27.88 -30.93 -6.73
N SER A 389 -28.55 -31.10 -7.87
CA SER A 389 -27.93 -30.88 -9.18
C SER A 389 -27.50 -29.43 -9.38
N ILE A 390 -28.31 -28.45 -8.95
CA ILE A 390 -27.98 -27.02 -9.02
C ILE A 390 -26.78 -26.71 -8.12
N ALA A 391 -26.75 -27.25 -6.90
CA ALA A 391 -25.66 -27.07 -5.95
C ALA A 391 -24.34 -27.61 -6.52
N GLN A 392 -24.34 -28.85 -7.03
CA GLN A 392 -23.16 -29.47 -7.62
C GLN A 392 -22.64 -28.68 -8.82
N GLN A 393 -23.53 -28.34 -9.76
CA GLN A 393 -23.15 -27.57 -10.95
C GLN A 393 -22.61 -26.18 -10.61
N GLY A 394 -23.24 -25.47 -9.67
CA GLY A 394 -22.78 -24.15 -9.25
C GLY A 394 -21.45 -24.21 -8.49
N LEU A 395 -21.23 -25.22 -7.66
CA LEU A 395 -19.94 -25.43 -6.99
C LEU A 395 -18.84 -25.82 -7.97
N ASP A 396 -19.12 -26.63 -8.99
CA ASP A 396 -18.12 -26.99 -10.00
C ASP A 396 -17.73 -25.80 -10.88
N THR A 397 -18.65 -24.85 -11.07
CA THR A 397 -18.43 -23.66 -11.92
C THR A 397 -17.95 -22.42 -11.16
N ASN A 398 -17.99 -22.42 -9.83
CA ASN A 398 -17.70 -21.23 -9.04
C ASN A 398 -16.24 -20.76 -9.17
N PHE A 399 -16.07 -19.56 -9.73
CA PHE A 399 -14.77 -18.91 -9.99
C PHE A 399 -14.10 -18.31 -8.73
N LEU A 400 -14.79 -18.22 -7.61
CA LEU A 400 -14.34 -17.60 -6.35
C LEU A 400 -14.06 -18.64 -5.25
N ILE A 401 -13.39 -19.73 -5.60
CA ILE A 401 -13.03 -20.83 -4.68
C ILE A 401 -12.35 -20.29 -3.40
N ALA A 402 -11.54 -19.25 -3.51
CA ALA A 402 -10.83 -18.62 -2.39
C ALA A 402 -11.77 -18.03 -1.31
N LEU A 403 -13.02 -17.72 -1.62
CA LEU A 403 -13.97 -17.12 -0.67
C LEU A 403 -14.81 -18.14 0.09
N ARG A 404 -14.84 -19.40 -0.35
CA ARG A 404 -15.63 -20.47 0.31
C ARG A 404 -15.37 -20.59 1.81
N PRO A 405 -14.12 -20.53 2.31
CA PRO A 405 -13.88 -20.59 3.75
C PRO A 405 -14.60 -19.46 4.50
N TYR A 406 -14.57 -18.23 3.98
CA TYR A 406 -15.28 -17.12 4.60
C TYR A 406 -16.79 -17.34 4.59
N ILE A 407 -17.35 -17.81 3.48
CA ILE A 407 -18.80 -18.03 3.36
C ILE A 407 -19.28 -19.01 4.44
N TRP A 408 -18.58 -20.13 4.61
CA TRP A 408 -18.95 -21.14 5.59
C TRP A 408 -18.69 -20.70 7.02
N GLU A 409 -17.60 -19.98 7.29
CA GLU A 409 -17.36 -19.41 8.62
C GLU A 409 -18.43 -18.38 8.98
N ILE A 410 -18.75 -17.45 8.09
CA ILE A 410 -19.78 -16.42 8.33
C ILE A 410 -21.13 -17.09 8.60
N PHE A 411 -21.54 -18.03 7.74
CA PHE A 411 -22.82 -18.74 7.90
C PHE A 411 -22.86 -19.56 9.20
N GLY A 412 -21.80 -20.32 9.48
CA GLY A 412 -21.69 -21.15 10.69
C GLY A 412 -21.78 -20.31 11.96
N TRP A 413 -21.04 -19.20 12.03
CA TRP A 413 -21.09 -18.32 13.20
C TRP A 413 -22.44 -17.64 13.37
N LEU A 414 -23.08 -17.21 12.27
CA LEU A 414 -24.43 -16.67 12.33
C LEU A 414 -25.42 -17.71 12.85
N ALA A 415 -25.32 -18.97 12.42
CA ALA A 415 -26.16 -20.06 12.91
C ALA A 415 -25.93 -20.36 14.40
N VAL A 416 -24.68 -20.31 14.87
CA VAL A 416 -24.34 -20.50 16.30
C VAL A 416 -24.97 -19.41 17.18
N HIS A 417 -24.98 -18.17 16.70
CA HIS A 417 -25.52 -17.02 17.44
C HIS A 417 -26.98 -16.71 17.14
N CYS A 418 -27.65 -17.52 16.30
CA CYS A 418 -29.09 -17.40 16.07
C CYS A 418 -29.86 -17.69 17.35
N ARG A 419 -30.90 -16.89 17.61
CA ARG A 419 -31.87 -17.20 18.66
C ARG A 419 -32.55 -18.52 18.32
N LYS A 420 -32.86 -19.34 19.34
CA LYS A 420 -33.53 -20.64 19.15
C LYS A 420 -34.86 -20.55 18.38
N ASP A 421 -35.51 -19.39 18.42
CA ASP A 421 -36.77 -19.12 17.74
C ASP A 421 -36.59 -18.30 16.45
N PHE A 422 -35.36 -18.18 15.93
CA PHE A 422 -35.12 -17.50 14.67
C PHE A 422 -35.89 -18.21 13.55
N ARG A 423 -36.84 -17.50 12.97
CA ARG A 423 -37.53 -17.93 11.76
C ARG A 423 -37.14 -16.99 10.62
N PRO A 424 -36.75 -17.54 9.46
CA PRO A 424 -36.56 -16.74 8.25
C PRO A 424 -37.80 -15.86 8.05
N SER A 425 -37.63 -14.56 7.88
CA SER A 425 -38.75 -13.61 7.83
C SER A 425 -39.66 -13.80 6.61
N THR A 426 -39.23 -14.60 5.62
CA THR A 426 -39.96 -14.94 4.40
C THR A 426 -39.61 -16.35 3.93
N ASP A 427 -40.54 -17.03 3.25
CA ASP A 427 -40.32 -18.35 2.61
C ASP A 427 -39.11 -18.33 1.66
N ARG A 428 -38.78 -17.16 1.09
CA ARG A 428 -37.63 -16.98 0.21
C ARG A 428 -36.29 -17.05 0.96
N THR A 429 -36.25 -16.58 2.20
CA THR A 429 -35.08 -16.67 3.09
C THR A 429 -34.85 -18.13 3.51
N GLU A 430 -35.92 -18.89 3.74
CA GLU A 430 -35.84 -20.33 4.02
C GLU A 430 -35.24 -21.09 2.84
N LEU A 431 -35.70 -20.83 1.61
CA LEU A 431 -35.13 -21.41 0.39
C LEU A 431 -33.62 -21.14 0.25
N TYR A 432 -33.16 -19.91 0.54
CA TYR A 432 -31.74 -19.59 0.44
C TYR A 432 -30.90 -20.31 1.49
N ILE A 433 -31.41 -20.44 2.71
CA ILE A 433 -30.75 -21.18 3.79
C ILE A 433 -30.68 -22.68 3.45
N ASP A 434 -31.78 -23.28 2.98
CA ASP A 434 -31.80 -24.69 2.58
C ASP A 434 -30.81 -24.97 1.44
N MET A 435 -30.70 -24.04 0.49
CA MET A 435 -29.74 -24.15 -0.59
C MET A 435 -28.29 -24.00 -0.10
N LEU A 436 -28.02 -23.07 0.81
CA LEU A 436 -26.71 -22.94 1.48
C LEU A 436 -26.33 -24.22 2.21
N ILE A 437 -27.28 -24.83 2.94
CA ILE A 437 -27.08 -26.10 3.62
C ILE A 437 -26.79 -27.18 2.58
N THR A 438 -27.58 -27.29 1.50
CA THR A 438 -27.38 -28.28 0.43
C THR A 438 -26.00 -28.16 -0.20
N CYS A 439 -25.47 -26.95 -0.39
CA CYS A 439 -24.11 -26.73 -0.91
C CYS A 439 -22.97 -27.11 0.06
N ALA A 440 -23.26 -27.33 1.34
CA ALA A 440 -22.27 -27.75 2.33
C ALA A 440 -22.09 -29.29 2.41
N TRP A 441 -23.03 -30.06 1.86
CA TRP A 441 -23.03 -31.51 1.77
C TRP A 441 -22.60 -31.97 0.38
#